data_AF-A0AAD5SL99-F1
#
_entry.id   AF-A0AAD5SL99-F1
#
_cell.length_a   1.000
_cell.length_b   1.000
_cell.length_c   1.000
_cell.angle_alpha   90.00
_cell.angle_beta   90.00
_cell.angle_gamma   90.00
#
_symmetry.space_group_name_H-M   'P 1'
#
loop_
_entity.id
_entity.type
_entity.pdbx_description
1 polymer ?
#
loop_
_entity_poly.entity_id
_entity_poly.type
_entity_poly.pdbx_seq_one_letter_code
_entity_poly.pdbx_strand_id
1 'polypeptide(L)'
;LLSIAFCVRLLAGAVKDQNHVVPIIYVALTLTVEAAVVVHKTFKERVLVTGRNATITITAFNTGPLPISNFILEDKTFKNFTLYAPVAGKHSRLFKTIEAGKSASFWFVVKPTASGIQYDQPAFYRYKDSIDEQH
;
A
#
# COMPACT_ATOMS: atom_id res chain seq x y z
N LEU A 1 -1.96 -2.15 -12.04
CA LEU A 1 -3.27 -2.56 -12.58
C LEU A 1 -4.27 -2.61 -11.43
N LEU A 2 -5.48 -2.09 -11.65
CA LEU A 2 -6.59 -2.16 -10.70
C LEU A 2 -7.21 -3.57 -10.82
N SER A 3 -7.12 -4.41 -9.79
CA SER A 3 -7.81 -5.71 -9.78
C SER A 3 -9.22 -5.50 -9.21
N ILE A 4 -10.24 -5.96 -9.95
CA ILE A 4 -11.64 -5.91 -9.55
C ILE A 4 -12.12 -7.35 -9.41
N ALA A 5 -12.44 -7.78 -8.19
CA ALA A 5 -13.06 -9.07 -7.94
C ALA A 5 -14.57 -8.92 -7.84
N PHE A 6 -15.29 -9.78 -8.57
CA PHE A 6 -16.74 -9.88 -8.52
C PHE A 6 -17.14 -11.04 -7.63
N CYS A 7 -17.87 -10.78 -6.54
CA CYS A 7 -18.52 -11.83 -5.76
C CYS A 7 -20.00 -11.88 -6.10
N VAL A 8 -20.47 -13.04 -6.57
CA VAL A 8 -21.88 -13.31 -6.87
C VAL A 8 -22.45 -14.15 -5.73
N ARG A 9 -23.50 -13.65 -5.07
CA ARG A 9 -24.27 -14.43 -4.08
C ARG A 9 -25.69 -14.66 -4.59
N LEU A 10 -26.13 -15.91 -4.53
CA LEU A 10 -27.51 -16.32 -4.77
C LEU A 10 -28.28 -16.24 -3.45
N LEU A 11 -29.33 -15.44 -3.40
CA LEU A 11 -30.24 -15.33 -2.27
C LEU A 11 -31.57 -15.98 -2.65
N ALA A 12 -32.01 -16.96 -1.87
CA ALA A 12 -33.32 -17.57 -2.03
C ALA A 12 -34.37 -16.78 -1.24
N GLY A 13 -35.46 -16.42 -1.90
CA GLY A 13 -36.67 -15.88 -1.28
C GLY A 13 -37.89 -16.66 -1.76
N ALA A 14 -39.04 -16.41 -1.14
CA ALA A 14 -40.30 -16.95 -1.60
C ALA A 14 -41.38 -15.88 -1.51
N VAL A 15 -42.16 -15.73 -2.58
CA VAL A 15 -43.37 -14.90 -2.55
C VAL A 15 -44.55 -15.81 -2.29
N LYS A 16 -45.34 -15.46 -1.27
CA LYS A 16 -46.54 -16.21 -0.89
C LYS A 16 -47.74 -15.57 -1.56
N ASP A 17 -48.25 -16.22 -2.61
CA ASP A 17 -49.60 -15.96 -3.10
C ASP A 17 -50.58 -16.91 -2.41
N GLN A 18 -51.86 -16.55 -2.34
CA GLN A 18 -52.86 -17.09 -1.41
C GLN A 18 -52.98 -18.62 -1.37
N ASN A 19 -52.49 -19.37 -2.36
CA ASN A 19 -52.35 -20.83 -2.31
C ASN A 19 -51.10 -21.39 -3.02
N HIS A 20 -50.09 -20.57 -3.32
CA HIS A 20 -48.89 -21.03 -4.02
C HIS A 20 -47.63 -20.31 -3.51
N VAL A 21 -46.62 -21.09 -3.12
CA VAL A 21 -45.30 -20.57 -2.75
C VAL A 21 -44.39 -20.69 -3.95
N VAL A 22 -44.04 -19.55 -4.56
CA VAL A 22 -43.10 -19.52 -5.69
C VAL A 22 -41.71 -19.18 -5.15
N PRO A 23 -40.71 -20.07 -5.31
CA PRO A 23 -39.33 -19.74 -4.96
C PRO A 23 -38.78 -18.72 -5.96
N ILE A 24 -38.23 -17.62 -5.47
CA ILE A 24 -37.57 -16.58 -6.26
C ILE A 24 -36.09 -16.58 -5.87
N ILE A 25 -35.22 -16.48 -6.88
CA ILE A 25 -33.77 -16.36 -6.68
C ILE A 25 -33.37 -14.92 -7.00
N TYR A 26 -32.81 -14.22 -6.03
CA TYR A 26 -32.18 -12.91 -6.23
C TYR A 26 -30.68 -13.11 -6.46
N VAL A 27 -30.15 -12.46 -7.49
CA VAL A 27 -28.70 -12.38 -7.72
C VAL A 27 -28.20 -11.06 -7.17
N ALA A 28 -27.42 -11.11 -6.09
CA ALA A 28 -26.75 -9.92 -5.55
C ALA A 28 -25.31 -9.85 -6.09
N LEU A 29 -24.98 -8.71 -6.73
CA LEU A 29 -23.63 -8.40 -7.20
C LEU A 29 -22.97 -7.41 -6.24
N THR A 30 -21.93 -7.84 -5.54
CA THR A 30 -21.10 -6.94 -4.73
C THR A 30 -19.80 -6.65 -5.47
N LEU A 31 -19.56 -5.37 -5.79
CA LEU A 31 -18.30 -4.89 -6.35
C LEU A 31 -17.31 -4.65 -5.22
N THR A 32 -16.23 -5.42 -5.19
CA THR A 32 -15.18 -5.28 -4.17
C THR A 32 -13.94 -4.70 -4.83
N VAL A 33 -13.58 -3.46 -4.48
CA VAL A 33 -12.31 -2.85 -4.92
C VAL A 33 -11.19 -3.50 -4.11
N GLU A 34 -10.35 -4.28 -4.78
CA GLU A 34 -9.51 -5.28 -4.12
C GLU A 34 -8.16 -4.73 -3.64
N ALA A 35 -7.69 -3.62 -4.22
CA ALA A 35 -6.43 -2.99 -3.84
C ALA A 35 -6.60 -1.47 -3.67
N ALA A 36 -6.69 -1.04 -2.42
CA ALA A 36 -6.64 0.36 -2.06
C ALA A 36 -5.54 0.52 -1.01
N VAL A 37 -4.42 1.13 -1.40
CA VAL A 37 -3.29 1.36 -0.51
C VAL A 37 -3.01 2.85 -0.41
N VAL A 38 -2.98 3.36 0.82
CA VAL A 38 -2.57 4.73 1.11
C VAL A 38 -1.15 4.71 1.61
N VAL A 39 -0.28 5.49 0.98
CA VAL A 39 1.11 5.66 1.44
C VAL A 39 1.25 7.04 2.07
N HIS A 40 1.80 7.06 3.28
CA HIS A 40 2.09 8.27 4.02
C HIS A 40 3.57 8.33 4.35
N LYS A 41 4.16 9.51 4.17
CA LYS A 41 5.56 9.79 4.45
C LYS A 41 5.64 10.88 5.50
N THR A 42 6.48 10.66 6.50
CA THR A 42 6.71 11.62 7.58
C THR A 42 8.19 11.80 7.82
N PHE A 43 8.52 13.00 8.26
CA PHE A 43 9.84 13.38 8.74
C PHE A 43 9.75 13.54 10.25
N LYS A 44 10.71 12.96 10.97
CA LYS A 44 10.81 13.23 12.41
C LYS A 44 11.23 14.68 12.67
N GLU A 45 12.12 15.19 11.83
CA GLU A 45 12.64 16.54 11.92
C GLU A 45 11.72 17.52 11.17
N ARG A 46 11.51 18.70 11.75
CA ARG A 46 10.72 19.78 11.13
C ARG A 46 11.37 20.34 9.86
N VAL A 47 12.70 20.33 9.84
CA VAL A 47 13.53 20.82 8.73
C VAL A 47 14.75 19.92 8.55
N LEU A 48 15.15 19.73 7.31
CA LEU A 48 16.38 19.01 6.97
C LEU A 48 17.56 19.97 7.06
N VAL A 49 18.52 19.67 7.93
CA VAL A 49 19.73 20.50 8.14
C VAL A 49 20.95 19.76 7.60
N THR A 50 21.74 20.44 6.77
CA THR A 50 22.98 19.89 6.21
C THR A 50 23.92 19.40 7.31
N GLY A 51 24.48 18.20 7.14
CA GLY A 51 25.38 17.54 8.08
C GLY A 51 24.69 16.92 9.32
N ARG A 52 23.39 17.13 9.51
CA ARG A 52 22.60 16.50 10.58
C ARG A 52 21.84 15.29 10.06
N ASN A 53 21.62 14.31 10.93
CA ASN A 53 20.80 13.16 10.58
C ASN A 53 19.33 13.57 10.50
N ALA A 54 18.62 13.02 9.53
CA ALA A 54 17.17 13.13 9.38
C ALA A 54 16.57 11.73 9.29
N THR A 55 15.48 11.51 10.02
CA THR A 55 14.77 10.24 10.11
C THR A 55 13.47 10.33 9.33
N ILE A 56 13.31 9.42 8.38
CA ILE A 56 12.13 9.32 7.52
C ILE A 56 11.39 8.04 7.85
N THR A 57 10.08 8.15 8.01
CA THR A 57 9.17 7.00 8.19
C THR A 57 8.17 6.98 7.05
N ILE A 58 8.04 5.82 6.42
CA ILE A 58 7.05 5.57 5.38
C ILE A 58 6.11 4.49 5.86
N THR A 59 4.82 4.78 5.79
CA THR A 59 3.72 3.92 6.22
C THR A 59 2.83 3.62 5.03
N ALA A 60 2.58 2.34 4.77
CA ALA A 60 1.54 1.90 3.86
C ALA A 60 0.35 1.38 4.68
N PHE A 61 -0.85 1.79 4.31
CA PHE A 61 -2.10 1.36 4.91
C PHE A 61 -2.96 0.63 3.90
N ASN A 62 -3.32 -0.62 4.20
CA ASN A 62 -4.23 -1.39 3.37
C ASN A 62 -5.68 -1.00 3.70
N THR A 63 -6.25 -0.13 2.88
CA THR A 63 -7.68 0.25 2.93
C THR A 63 -8.60 -0.74 2.21
N GLY A 64 -8.02 -1.74 1.54
CA GLY A 64 -8.76 -2.80 0.88
C GLY A 64 -9.37 -3.81 1.87
N PRO A 65 -10.38 -4.57 1.41
CA PRO A 65 -11.03 -5.59 2.23
C PRO A 65 -10.25 -6.91 2.31
N LEU A 66 -9.20 -7.08 1.50
CA LEU A 66 -8.36 -8.29 1.46
C LEU A 66 -6.91 -7.98 1.84
N PRO A 67 -6.16 -8.94 2.38
CA PRO A 67 -4.72 -8.80 2.60
C PRO A 67 -3.97 -8.56 1.28
N ILE A 68 -2.95 -7.70 1.31
CA ILE A 68 -2.04 -7.48 0.17
C ILE A 68 -0.72 -8.21 0.39
N SER A 69 -0.18 -8.85 -0.64
CA SER A 69 1.06 -9.62 -0.57
C SER A 69 2.14 -9.10 -1.52
N ASN A 70 3.40 -9.44 -1.24
CA ASN A 70 4.57 -9.12 -2.06
C ASN A 70 4.65 -7.64 -2.44
N PHE A 71 4.42 -6.78 -1.46
CA PHE A 71 4.28 -5.36 -1.64
C PHE A 71 5.62 -4.67 -1.38
N ILE A 72 6.20 -4.02 -2.39
CA ILE A 72 7.42 -3.24 -2.26
C ILE A 72 7.06 -1.78 -2.10
N LEU A 73 7.50 -1.17 -1.00
CA LEU A 73 7.41 0.26 -0.75
C LEU A 73 8.78 0.89 -0.99
N GLU A 74 8.83 2.01 -1.70
CA GLU A 74 10.07 2.66 -2.12
C GLU A 74 9.94 4.20 -2.14
N ASP A 75 11.02 4.88 -1.77
CA ASP A 75 11.16 6.33 -1.90
C ASP A 75 12.42 6.70 -2.68
N LYS A 76 12.23 7.45 -3.76
CA LYS A 76 13.30 7.85 -4.67
C LYS A 76 13.96 9.17 -4.30
N THR A 77 13.36 9.96 -3.41
CA THR A 77 13.87 11.28 -2.99
C THR A 77 15.32 11.21 -2.53
N PHE A 78 15.65 10.18 -1.74
CA PHE A 78 16.95 10.04 -1.09
C PHE A 78 17.91 9.14 -1.84
N LYS A 79 17.62 8.76 -3.09
CA LYS A 79 18.54 7.94 -3.90
C LYS A 79 19.73 8.72 -4.44
N ASN A 80 19.66 10.06 -4.48
CA ASN A 80 20.80 10.88 -4.84
C ASN A 80 21.80 10.94 -3.67
N PHE A 81 22.76 10.02 -3.67
CA PHE A 81 23.77 9.93 -2.61
C PHE A 81 24.77 11.08 -2.58
N THR A 82 24.83 11.90 -3.62
CA THR A 82 25.60 13.15 -3.61
C THR A 82 24.95 14.21 -2.73
N LEU A 83 23.61 14.18 -2.58
CA LEU A 83 22.82 15.14 -1.80
C LEU A 83 22.40 14.58 -0.43
N TYR A 84 22.27 13.26 -0.31
CA TYR A 84 21.85 12.58 0.91
C TYR A 84 22.72 11.36 1.17
N ALA A 85 23.62 11.45 2.15
CA ALA A 85 24.40 10.32 2.59
C ALA A 85 23.51 9.34 3.38
N PRO A 86 23.41 8.05 2.98
CA PRO A 86 22.68 7.06 3.76
C PRO A 86 23.40 6.82 5.09
N VAL A 87 22.65 6.84 6.20
CA VAL A 87 23.19 6.61 7.55
C VAL A 87 22.72 5.27 8.11
N ALA A 88 21.42 4.97 7.98
CA ALA A 88 20.84 3.73 8.48
C ALA A 88 19.58 3.33 7.69
N GLY A 89 19.29 2.04 7.62
CA GLY A 89 18.14 1.51 6.91
C GLY A 89 18.30 1.50 5.39
N LYS A 90 17.21 1.19 4.68
CA LYS A 90 17.15 1.20 3.21
C LYS A 90 15.97 2.04 2.77
N HIS A 91 16.07 2.71 1.62
CA HIS A 91 14.99 3.53 1.03
C HIS A 91 13.89 2.67 0.37
N SER A 92 13.89 1.36 0.60
CA SER A 92 12.90 0.43 0.10
C SER A 92 12.75 -0.78 1.02
N ARG A 93 11.53 -1.32 1.10
CA ARG A 93 11.23 -2.54 1.84
C ARG A 93 10.16 -3.37 1.15
N LEU A 94 10.38 -4.68 1.11
CA LEU A 94 9.38 -5.69 0.74
C LEU A 94 8.59 -6.08 1.99
N PHE A 95 7.27 -5.98 1.92
CA PHE A 95 6.33 -6.52 2.88
C PHE A 95 5.73 -7.80 2.29
N LYS A 96 5.87 -8.91 3.02
CA LYS A 96 5.30 -10.20 2.60
C LYS A 96 3.78 -10.14 2.55
N THR A 97 3.18 -9.60 3.61
CA THR A 97 1.73 -9.40 3.75
C THR A 97 1.43 -8.14 4.55
N ILE A 98 0.36 -7.43 4.18
CA ILE A 98 -0.29 -6.41 5.00
C ILE A 98 -1.78 -6.77 5.06
N GLU A 99 -2.25 -7.18 6.23
CA GLU A 99 -3.65 -7.56 6.45
C GLU A 99 -4.61 -6.41 6.12
N ALA A 100 -5.86 -6.74 5.78
CA ALA A 100 -6.91 -5.77 5.54
C ALA A 100 -7.09 -4.84 6.76
N GLY A 101 -7.16 -3.52 6.52
CA GLY A 101 -7.27 -2.52 7.58
C GLY A 101 -6.05 -2.42 8.49
N LYS A 102 -4.88 -2.95 8.10
CA LYS A 102 -3.61 -2.81 8.83
C LYS A 102 -2.60 -1.95 8.08
N SER A 103 -1.66 -1.41 8.86
CA SER A 103 -0.56 -0.60 8.36
C SER A 103 0.78 -1.31 8.57
N ALA A 104 1.69 -1.10 7.63
CA ALA A 104 3.07 -1.55 7.71
C ALA A 104 3.99 -0.36 7.49
N SER A 105 5.09 -0.28 8.25
CA SER A 105 6.00 0.86 8.17
C SER A 105 7.45 0.43 8.13
N PHE A 106 8.29 1.30 7.56
CA PHE A 106 9.73 1.22 7.71
C PHE A 106 10.32 2.61 7.83
N TRP A 107 11.53 2.65 8.37
CA TRP A 107 12.27 3.88 8.57
C TRP A 107 13.68 3.76 8.01
N PHE A 108 14.24 4.91 7.69
CA PHE A 108 15.64 5.05 7.31
C PHE A 108 16.15 6.43 7.72
N VAL A 109 17.47 6.56 7.82
CA VAL A 109 18.15 7.78 8.23
C VAL A 109 19.08 8.22 7.12
N VAL A 110 18.98 9.50 6.77
CA VAL A 110 19.85 10.15 5.79
C VAL A 110 20.53 11.34 6.43
N LYS A 111 21.62 11.79 5.82
CA LYS A 111 22.31 13.02 6.19
C LYS A 111 22.41 13.90 4.95
N PRO A 112 21.69 15.04 4.89
CA PRO A 112 21.82 15.97 3.78
C PRO A 112 23.26 16.50 3.73
N THR A 113 23.87 16.49 2.54
CA THR A 113 25.27 16.89 2.31
C THR A 113 25.38 18.24 1.61
N ALA A 114 24.32 18.68 0.96
CA ALA A 114 24.23 19.98 0.30
C ALA A 114 23.09 20.82 0.90
N SER A 115 23.22 22.14 0.78
CA SER A 115 22.14 23.09 1.05
C SER A 115 21.45 23.47 -0.26
N GLY A 116 20.20 23.92 -0.17
CA GLY A 116 19.42 24.38 -1.32
C GLY A 116 18.00 23.84 -1.32
N ILE A 117 17.25 24.22 -2.35
CA ILE A 117 15.88 23.73 -2.57
C ILE A 117 15.97 22.31 -3.11
N GLN A 118 15.33 21.38 -2.41
CA GLN A 118 15.25 19.97 -2.78
C GLN A 118 13.78 19.61 -2.98
N TYR A 119 13.49 18.89 -4.06
CA TYR A 119 12.15 18.43 -4.35
C TYR A 119 11.91 17.07 -3.73
N ASP A 120 10.94 17.00 -2.83
CA ASP A 120 10.47 15.73 -2.29
C ASP A 120 9.67 14.98 -3.36
N GLN A 121 9.90 13.68 -3.48
CA GLN A 121 9.11 12.81 -4.33
C GLN A 121 8.16 11.97 -3.47
N PRO A 122 6.92 11.72 -3.94
CA PRO A 122 6.03 10.79 -3.26
C PRO A 122 6.70 9.41 -3.11
N ALA A 123 6.56 8.82 -1.93
CA ALA A 123 6.81 7.39 -1.78
C ALA A 123 5.77 6.62 -2.60
N PHE A 124 6.22 5.61 -3.33
CA PHE A 124 5.36 4.80 -4.18
C PHE A 124 5.53 3.33 -3.86
N TYR A 125 4.59 2.54 -4.34
CA TYR A 125 4.62 1.10 -4.17
C TYR A 125 4.51 0.36 -5.48
N ARG A 126 4.97 -0.89 -5.48
CA ARG A 126 4.77 -1.84 -6.55
C ARG A 126 4.53 -3.23 -5.97
N TYR A 127 3.74 -4.04 -6.66
CA TYR A 127 3.67 -5.46 -6.37
C TYR A 127 4.86 -6.15 -7.02
N LYS A 128 5.47 -7.09 -6.30
CA LYS A 128 6.39 -8.05 -6.88
C LYS A 128 5.56 -9.26 -7.26
N ASP A 129 5.52 -9.58 -8.54
CA ASP A 129 4.88 -10.82 -8.98
C ASP A 129 5.55 -12.00 -8.29
N SER A 130 4.76 -12.98 -7.86
CA SER A 130 5.24 -14.20 -7.21
C SER A 130 5.94 -15.17 -8.18
N ILE A 131 6.12 -14.81 -9.44
CA ILE A 131 6.83 -15.61 -10.44
C ILE A 131 8.33 -15.37 -10.27
N ASP A 132 8.88 -15.86 -9.16
CA ASP A 132 10.27 -16.33 -9.08
C ASP A 132 10.23 -17.88 -9.00
N GLU A 133 9.35 -18.53 -9.78
CA GLU A 133 9.49 -19.95 -10.11
C GLU A 133 10.16 -20.07 -11.48
N GLN A 134 11.45 -20.44 -11.43
CA GLN A 134 12.27 -21.04 -12.48
C GLN A 134 12.55 -20.21 -13.74
N HIS A 135 13.80 -19.71 -13.85
CA HIS A 135 14.75 -20.11 -14.89
C HIS A 135 16.18 -19.74 -14.47
#